data_AF-A0A8D8YLZ0-F1
#
_entry.id   AF-A0A8D8YLZ0-F1
#
_cell.length_a   1.000
_cell.length_b   1.000
_cell.length_c   1.000
_cell.angle_alpha   90.00
_cell.angle_beta   90.00
_cell.angle_gamma   90.00
#
_symmetry.space_group_name_H-M   'P 1'
#
loop_
_entity.id
_entity.type
_entity.pdbx_description
1 polymer ?
#
loop_
_entity_poly.entity_id
_entity_poly.type
_entity_poly.pdbx_seq_one_letter_code
_entity_poly.pdbx_strand_id
1 'polypeptide(L)'
;MERNRGRCEERCEVRRKADRSSSNRGSKERCENWTGRLHYSWRNEEDIYWSENCAVMLNYHRWLNSYASELTPEDSQCSDLKFDARRNTVTSNAGLRLVELRGSKGLCLRYWSFPSPLPRLRKCLILPIQYLKAALTLVAIDNKGAIVKS
;
A
#
# COMPACT_ATOMS: atom_id res chain seq x y z
N MET A 1 -44.69 -54.79 -8.27
CA MET A 1 -44.66 -53.76 -9.33
C MET A 1 -44.15 -52.49 -8.71
N GLU A 2 -42.89 -52.13 -8.96
CA GLU A 2 -42.38 -50.79 -8.66
C GLU A 2 -41.36 -50.42 -9.73
N ARG A 3 -41.64 -49.33 -10.43
CA ARG A 3 -40.80 -48.72 -11.47
C ARG A 3 -40.16 -47.47 -10.84
N ASN A 4 -38.88 -47.26 -11.08
CA ASN A 4 -38.29 -45.98 -11.50
C ASN A 4 -36.77 -46.18 -11.66
N ARG A 5 -36.27 -46.44 -12.87
CA ARG A 5 -35.94 -45.49 -13.96
C ARG A 5 -34.91 -44.45 -13.54
N GLY A 6 -33.66 -44.74 -13.89
CA GLY A 6 -32.60 -43.75 -14.01
C GLY A 6 -32.92 -42.71 -15.09
N ARG A 7 -32.24 -41.57 -15.00
CA ARG A 7 -32.24 -40.56 -16.05
C ARG A 7 -30.82 -40.03 -16.25
N CYS A 8 -30.36 -40.23 -17.48
CA CYS A 8 -29.11 -39.79 -18.05
C CYS A 8 -28.92 -38.27 -18.02
N GLU A 9 -27.64 -37.95 -18.07
CA GLU A 9 -26.99 -36.67 -18.36
C GLU A 9 -27.57 -35.97 -19.60
N GLU A 10 -27.83 -34.67 -19.49
CA GLU A 10 -27.92 -33.79 -20.65
C GLU A 10 -26.97 -32.59 -20.52
N ARG A 11 -26.05 -32.60 -21.48
CA ARG A 11 -25.09 -31.61 -21.94
C ARG A 11 -25.67 -30.21 -22.06
N CYS A 12 -25.01 -29.22 -21.45
CA CYS A 12 -25.19 -27.81 -21.76
C CYS A 12 -23.88 -27.26 -22.35
N GLU A 13 -23.78 -27.27 -23.69
CA GLU A 13 -22.77 -26.56 -24.45
C GLU A 13 -23.09 -25.06 -24.45
N VAL A 14 -22.29 -24.26 -23.73
CA VAL A 14 -22.31 -22.81 -23.87
C VAL A 14 -21.09 -22.37 -24.68
N ARG A 15 -21.39 -21.90 -25.89
CA ARG A 15 -20.48 -21.34 -26.89
C ARG A 15 -19.55 -20.27 -26.30
N ARG A 16 -18.25 -20.49 -26.42
CA ARG A 16 -17.22 -19.46 -26.22
C ARG A 16 -17.21 -18.51 -27.42
N LYS A 17 -17.59 -17.25 -27.21
CA LYS A 17 -17.07 -16.13 -28.02
C LYS A 17 -16.11 -15.35 -27.12
N ALA A 18 -14.82 -15.51 -27.38
CA ALA A 18 -13.77 -14.70 -26.77
C ALA A 18 -13.51 -13.52 -27.69
N ASP A 19 -14.06 -12.35 -27.34
CA ASP A 19 -13.65 -11.09 -27.94
C ASP A 19 -12.25 -10.74 -27.46
N ARG A 20 -11.29 -10.82 -28.39
CA ARG A 20 -9.95 -10.28 -28.23
C ARG A 20 -10.02 -8.75 -28.33
N SER A 21 -10.09 -8.07 -27.20
CA SER A 21 -9.68 -6.67 -27.10
C SER A 21 -8.49 -6.56 -26.16
N SER A 22 -7.31 -6.51 -26.77
CA SER A 22 -6.06 -6.05 -26.16
C SER A 22 -6.28 -4.69 -25.48
N SER A 23 -6.15 -4.66 -24.15
CA SER A 23 -6.11 -3.41 -23.39
C SER A 23 -4.88 -3.45 -22.48
N ASN A 24 -3.81 -2.86 -23.00
CA ASN A 24 -2.65 -2.41 -22.25
C ASN A 24 -3.14 -1.54 -21.07
N ARG A 25 -3.06 -2.03 -19.83
CA ARG A 25 -3.29 -1.22 -18.63
C ARG A 25 -2.05 -1.27 -17.75
N GLY A 26 -1.22 -0.25 -17.93
CA GLY A 26 -0.07 0.03 -17.08
C GLY A 26 -0.46 0.08 -15.60
N SER A 27 0.48 -0.39 -14.78
CA SER A 27 0.45 -0.35 -13.32
C SER A 27 -0.01 1.01 -12.81
N LYS A 28 -1.19 1.06 -12.19
CA LYS A 28 -1.79 2.29 -11.67
C LYS A 28 -1.16 2.59 -10.29
N GLU A 29 0.02 3.18 -10.30
CA GLU A 29 0.60 3.81 -9.11
C GLU A 29 -0.30 4.97 -8.71
N ARG A 30 -0.89 4.90 -7.51
CA ARG A 30 -1.81 5.92 -7.02
C ARG A 30 -0.99 7.08 -6.45
N CYS A 31 -0.71 8.05 -7.31
CA CYS A 31 -0.15 9.35 -6.95
C CYS A 31 -1.30 10.35 -6.82
N GLU A 32 -1.84 10.57 -5.62
CA GLU A 32 -2.89 11.57 -5.43
C GLU A 32 -2.29 12.97 -5.22
N ASN A 33 -2.68 13.90 -6.09
CA ASN A 33 -2.53 15.34 -5.86
C ASN A 33 -3.86 15.82 -5.26
N TRP A 34 -3.89 16.09 -3.96
CA TRP A 34 -5.07 16.62 -3.30
C TRP A 34 -5.36 18.04 -3.83
N THR A 35 -6.39 18.18 -4.66
CA THR A 35 -7.00 19.47 -4.97
C THR A 35 -8.17 19.66 -4.00
N GLY A 36 -7.94 20.42 -2.93
CA GLY A 36 -8.90 20.63 -1.86
C GLY A 36 -10.20 21.25 -2.38
N ARG A 37 -11.27 20.46 -2.43
CA ARG A 37 -12.64 20.98 -2.55
C ARG A 37 -13.40 20.51 -1.31
N LEU A 38 -13.29 21.29 -0.23
CA LEU A 38 -14.07 21.11 0.99
C LEU A 38 -15.44 21.75 0.80
N HIS A 39 -16.49 20.96 1.01
CA HIS A 39 -17.88 21.41 1.04
C HIS A 39 -18.20 21.77 2.49
N TYR A 40 -18.23 23.07 2.82
CA TYR A 40 -18.40 23.54 4.20
C TYR A 40 -19.88 23.51 4.59
N SER A 41 -20.24 22.56 5.47
CA SER A 41 -21.48 22.55 6.23
C SER A 41 -21.17 23.04 7.64
N TRP A 42 -21.85 24.09 8.11
CA TRP A 42 -21.71 24.64 9.46
C TRP A 42 -22.13 23.61 10.52
N ARG A 43 -21.17 22.84 11.03
CA ARG A 43 -21.26 22.16 12.33
C ARG A 43 -20.13 22.67 13.20
N ASN A 44 -20.47 23.15 14.39
CA ASN A 44 -19.58 23.71 15.41
C ASN A 44 -18.83 22.60 16.17
N GLU A 45 -18.15 21.71 15.45
CA GLU A 45 -17.09 20.85 15.98
C GLU A 45 -16.01 20.84 14.91
N GLU A 46 -14.78 21.21 15.25
CA GLU A 46 -13.65 21.05 14.34
C GLU A 46 -13.45 19.55 14.14
N ASP A 47 -13.98 19.00 13.05
CA ASP A 47 -13.85 17.58 12.76
C ASP A 47 -12.35 17.23 12.57
N ILE A 48 -11.78 16.49 13.52
CA ILE A 48 -10.39 16.04 13.47
C ILE A 48 -10.35 14.65 12.85
N TYR A 49 -9.72 14.54 11.68
CA TYR A 49 -9.52 13.27 10.98
C TYR A 49 -8.05 12.91 10.85
N TRP A 50 -7.76 11.61 10.78
CA TRP A 50 -6.45 11.13 10.35
C TRP A 50 -6.41 10.99 8.83
N SER A 51 -5.31 11.47 8.25
CA SER A 51 -5.01 11.19 6.84
C SER A 51 -4.58 9.74 6.64
N GLU A 52 -4.67 9.26 5.41
CA GLU A 52 -4.34 7.88 5.05
C GLU A 52 -2.93 7.48 5.49
N ASN A 53 -1.93 8.33 5.25
CA ASN A 53 -0.54 8.07 5.66
C ASN A 53 -0.40 7.93 7.18
N CYS A 54 -1.14 8.69 7.98
CA CYS A 54 -1.18 8.54 9.43
C CYS A 54 -1.79 7.19 9.83
N ALA A 55 -2.91 6.80 9.20
CA ALA A 55 -3.52 5.51 9.45
C ALA A 55 -2.59 4.33 9.09
N VAL A 56 -1.90 4.40 7.94
CA VAL A 56 -0.92 3.38 7.53
C VAL A 56 0.26 3.34 8.51
N MET A 57 0.79 4.49 8.90
CA MET A 57 1.88 4.59 9.88
C MET A 57 1.52 3.92 11.20
N LEU A 58 0.30 4.14 11.69
CA LEU A 58 -0.19 3.52 12.92
C LEU A 58 -0.41 2.02 12.75
N ASN A 59 -1.04 1.58 11.65
CA ASN A 59 -1.31 0.17 11.39
C ASN A 59 -0.05 -0.70 11.35
N TYR A 60 1.06 -0.16 10.86
CA TYR A 60 2.35 -0.85 10.80
C TYR A 60 3.34 -0.42 11.88
N HIS A 61 2.92 0.40 12.85
CA HIS A 61 3.79 0.77 13.97
C HIS A 61 4.08 -0.45 14.84
N ARG A 62 5.34 -0.64 15.27
CA ARG A 62 5.78 -1.85 16.01
C ARG A 62 4.90 -2.19 17.23
N TRP A 63 4.35 -1.18 17.91
CA TRP A 63 3.46 -1.40 19.07
C TRP A 63 2.01 -1.75 18.73
N LEU A 64 1.55 -1.38 17.53
CA LEU A 64 0.16 -1.54 17.11
C LEU A 64 -0.01 -2.66 16.06
N ASN A 65 1.09 -3.08 15.43
CA ASN A 65 1.10 -4.08 14.37
C ASN A 65 0.89 -5.49 14.95
N SER A 66 -0.37 -5.95 14.99
CA SER A 66 -0.75 -7.27 15.52
C SER A 66 -0.12 -8.42 14.73
N TYR A 67 0.20 -8.22 13.45
CA TYR A 67 0.86 -9.23 12.61
C TYR A 67 2.31 -9.49 13.01
N ALA A 68 2.93 -8.58 13.79
CA ALA A 68 4.26 -8.77 14.35
C ALA A 68 4.27 -9.76 15.53
N SER A 69 3.12 -10.21 16.03
CA SER A 69 3.05 -11.22 17.10
C SER A 69 2.96 -12.66 16.59
N GLU A 70 2.65 -12.85 15.30
CA GLU A 70 2.55 -14.18 14.66
C GLU A 70 3.85 -14.62 14.00
N LEU A 71 4.95 -13.90 14.28
CA LEU A 71 6.25 -14.08 13.63
C LEU A 71 6.83 -15.46 13.95
N THR A 72 7.01 -16.25 12.90
CA THR A 72 7.81 -17.47 12.92
C THR A 72 9.27 -17.13 13.28
N PRO A 73 10.12 -18.10 13.66
CA PRO A 73 11.55 -17.84 13.91
C PRO A 73 12.26 -17.17 12.71
N GLU A 74 11.76 -17.36 11.50
CA GLU A 74 12.26 -16.77 10.25
C GLU A 74 11.93 -15.26 10.14
N ASP A 75 10.81 -14.86 10.75
CA ASP A 75 10.35 -13.50 10.82
C ASP A 75 11.07 -12.66 11.88
N SER A 76 11.81 -13.29 12.79
CA SER A 76 12.68 -12.61 13.76
C SER A 76 13.92 -11.96 13.11
N GLN A 77 14.18 -12.22 11.82
CA GLN A 77 15.21 -11.49 11.08
C GLN A 77 14.91 -9.99 11.05
N CYS A 78 15.90 -9.21 11.48
CA CYS A 78 15.88 -7.75 11.45
C CYS A 78 15.58 -7.26 10.03
N SER A 79 14.63 -6.35 9.89
CA SER A 79 14.31 -5.78 8.58
C SER A 79 15.44 -4.88 8.10
N ASP A 80 15.87 -5.04 6.85
CA ASP A 80 16.87 -4.18 6.19
C ASP A 80 16.16 -3.05 5.44
N LEU A 81 15.49 -2.16 6.20
CA LEU A 81 14.88 -0.95 5.68
C LEU A 81 15.90 0.18 5.62
N LYS A 82 16.18 0.69 4.43
CA LYS A 82 17.18 1.75 4.21
C LYS A 82 16.81 2.70 3.09
N PHE A 83 17.30 3.92 3.20
CA PHE A 83 17.29 4.94 2.16
C PHE A 83 18.71 5.18 1.62
N ASP A 84 18.89 5.07 0.31
CA ASP A 84 20.11 5.42 -0.40
C ASP A 84 19.91 6.77 -1.09
N ALA A 85 20.49 7.83 -0.51
CA ALA A 85 20.40 9.19 -1.04
C ALA A 85 21.15 9.38 -2.37
N ARG A 86 22.13 8.54 -2.70
CA ARG A 86 22.85 8.65 -3.98
C ARG A 86 21.99 8.12 -5.13
N ARG A 87 21.18 7.10 -4.85
CA ARG A 87 20.27 6.48 -5.82
C ARG A 87 18.84 6.98 -5.71
N ASN A 88 18.54 7.80 -4.70
CA ASN A 88 17.20 8.23 -4.33
C ASN A 88 16.24 7.06 -4.11
N THR A 89 16.73 5.98 -3.48
CA THR A 89 15.98 4.72 -3.41
C THR A 89 15.72 4.31 -1.97
N VAL A 90 14.47 3.96 -1.67
CA VAL A 90 14.09 3.29 -0.42
C VAL A 90 13.92 1.81 -0.69
N THR A 91 14.55 0.96 0.13
CA THR A 91 14.48 -0.50 -0.01
C THR A 91 14.16 -1.16 1.32
N SER A 92 13.39 -2.25 1.28
CA SER A 92 13.13 -3.14 2.42
C SER A 92 12.97 -4.58 1.94
N ASN A 93 13.64 -5.51 2.62
CA ASN A 93 13.47 -6.96 2.37
C ASN A 93 12.07 -7.46 2.81
N ALA A 94 11.49 -6.84 3.84
CA ALA A 94 10.16 -7.11 4.38
C ALA A 94 9.02 -6.47 3.57
N GLY A 95 9.32 -5.53 2.68
CA GLY A 95 8.34 -4.85 1.84
C GLY A 95 7.83 -3.54 2.44
N LEU A 96 7.90 -2.48 1.65
CA LEU A 96 7.49 -1.13 1.99
C LEU A 96 5.97 -1.03 2.17
N ARG A 97 5.55 -0.20 3.12
CA ARG A 97 4.14 0.15 3.40
C ARG A 97 3.88 1.62 3.29
N LEU A 98 4.82 2.44 3.76
CA LEU A 98 4.75 3.88 3.65
C LEU A 98 6.13 4.44 3.32
N VAL A 99 6.18 5.41 2.42
CA VAL A 99 7.31 6.33 2.27
C VAL A 99 6.74 7.74 2.26
N GLU A 100 7.21 8.61 3.13
CA GLU A 100 6.71 9.96 3.34
C GLU A 100 7.87 10.96 3.34
N LEU A 101 7.71 12.04 2.59
CA LEU A 101 8.61 13.17 2.53
C LEU A 101 8.00 14.33 3.31
N ARG A 102 8.77 14.87 4.24
CA ARG A 102 8.37 15.96 5.12
C ARG A 102 9.23 17.19 4.90
N GLY A 103 8.58 18.35 4.93
CA GLY A 103 9.20 19.66 4.82
C GLY A 103 9.49 20.27 6.19
N SER A 104 9.56 21.60 6.22
CA SER A 104 9.73 22.35 7.47
C SER A 104 8.61 22.06 8.47
N LYS A 105 8.96 22.05 9.76
CA LYS A 105 8.05 21.75 10.88
C LYS A 105 7.37 20.37 10.81
N GLY A 106 7.90 19.44 10.00
CA GLY A 106 7.39 18.07 9.91
C GLY A 106 6.12 17.91 9.05
N LEU A 107 5.75 18.93 8.26
CA LEU A 107 4.61 18.86 7.35
C LEU A 107 4.83 17.81 6.27
N CYS A 108 3.86 16.92 6.06
CA CYS A 108 3.90 15.95 4.97
C CYS A 108 3.75 16.65 3.62
N LEU A 109 4.79 16.60 2.79
CA LEU A 109 4.78 17.13 1.43
C LEU A 109 4.23 16.11 0.44
N ARG A 110 4.65 14.84 0.59
CA ARG A 110 4.28 13.75 -0.29
C ARG A 110 4.38 12.42 0.43
N TYR A 111 3.50 11.48 0.11
CA TYR A 111 3.64 10.10 0.56
C TYR A 111 3.29 9.11 -0.55
N TRP A 112 3.78 7.88 -0.38
CA TRP A 112 3.42 6.70 -1.15
C TRP A 112 3.03 5.60 -0.18
N SER A 113 1.81 5.07 -0.32
CA SER A 113 1.31 3.95 0.45
C SER A 113 1.26 2.68 -0.43
N PHE A 114 1.52 1.53 0.18
CA PHE A 114 1.51 0.23 -0.49
C PHE A 114 0.62 -0.75 0.28
N PRO A 115 -0.70 -0.72 0.03
CA PRO A 115 -1.66 -1.57 0.74
C PRO A 115 -1.41 -3.07 0.49
N SER A 116 -1.67 -3.90 1.49
CA SER A 116 -1.62 -5.37 1.44
C SER A 116 -3.05 -5.94 1.42
N PRO A 117 -3.33 -7.10 0.79
CA PRO A 117 -2.39 -8.17 0.42
C PRO A 117 -2.41 -8.45 -1.09
N LEU A 118 -1.68 -7.64 -1.85
CA LEU A 118 -1.31 -8.04 -3.21
C LEU A 118 -0.22 -9.12 -3.14
N PRO A 119 -0.17 -10.06 -4.11
CA PRO A 119 0.69 -11.24 -4.04
C PRO A 119 2.21 -10.94 -4.05
N ARG A 120 2.61 -9.67 -4.25
CA ARG A 120 4.02 -9.25 -4.25
C ARG A 120 4.20 -7.98 -3.45
N LEU A 121 4.99 -8.07 -2.40
CA LEU A 121 5.41 -6.93 -1.58
C LEU A 121 6.31 -5.99 -2.39
N ARG A 122 6.08 -4.69 -2.29
CA ARG A 122 6.94 -3.67 -2.92
C ARG A 122 8.21 -3.53 -2.10
N LYS A 123 9.33 -4.09 -2.57
CA LYS A 123 10.61 -4.06 -1.84
C LYS A 123 11.48 -2.84 -2.10
N CYS A 124 11.13 -2.03 -3.10
CA CYS A 124 11.96 -0.93 -3.57
C CYS A 124 11.07 0.19 -4.14
N LEU A 125 11.42 1.44 -3.85
CA LEU A 125 10.83 2.64 -4.43
C LEU A 125 11.95 3.62 -4.80
N ILE A 126 11.96 4.08 -6.05
CA ILE A 126 12.84 5.17 -6.49
C ILE A 126 12.04 6.47 -6.36
N LEU A 127 12.58 7.43 -5.61
CA LEU A 127 11.94 8.69 -5.31
C LEU A 127 12.24 9.72 -6.40
N PRO A 128 11.22 10.39 -6.95
CA PRO A 128 11.44 11.45 -7.91
C PRO A 128 12.20 12.62 -7.29
N ILE A 129 13.32 13.01 -7.92
CA ILE A 129 14.25 14.02 -7.40
C ILE A 129 13.58 15.39 -7.15
N GLN A 130 12.52 15.72 -7.90
CA GLN A 130 11.80 16.98 -7.72
C GLN A 130 11.18 17.12 -6.33
N TYR A 131 10.77 16.01 -5.70
CA TYR A 131 10.17 16.05 -4.37
C TYR A 131 11.23 16.02 -3.26
N LEU A 132 12.36 15.37 -3.51
CA LEU A 132 13.47 15.29 -2.56
C LEU A 132 14.13 16.65 -2.30
N LYS A 133 14.20 17.54 -3.31
CA LYS A 133 14.80 18.88 -3.16
C LYS A 133 14.07 19.74 -2.11
N ALA A 134 12.77 19.55 -1.94
CA ALA A 134 11.96 20.31 -0.98
C ALA A 134 11.83 19.59 0.38
N ALA A 135 12.19 18.31 0.44
CA ALA A 135 12.06 17.50 1.64
C ALA A 135 13.26 17.73 2.58
N LEU A 136 12.98 17.91 3.87
CA LEU A 136 13.97 17.96 4.94
C LEU A 136 14.09 16.63 5.68
N THR A 137 13.07 15.78 5.57
CA THR A 137 13.06 14.48 6.24
C THR A 137 12.32 13.47 5.37
N LEU A 138 12.85 12.26 5.30
CA LEU A 138 12.18 11.09 4.77
C LEU A 138 11.82 10.16 5.92
N VAL A 139 10.58 9.68 5.93
CA VAL A 139 10.12 8.62 6.84
C VAL A 139 9.68 7.44 5.98
N ALA A 140 10.19 6.25 6.23
CA ALA A 140 9.65 5.04 5.60
C ALA A 140 9.34 3.97 6.65
N ILE A 141 8.32 3.17 6.34
CA ILE A 141 7.82 2.09 7.19
C ILE A 141 7.59 0.87 6.31
N ASP A 142 7.97 -0.29 6.82
CA ASP A 142 7.77 -1.57 6.15
C ASP A 142 6.76 -2.48 6.84
N ASN A 143 6.60 -3.68 6.31
CA ASN A 143 5.61 -4.64 6.77
C ASN A 143 5.89 -5.18 8.19
N LYS A 144 7.15 -5.16 8.65
CA LYS A 144 7.54 -5.58 10.01
C LYS A 144 7.47 -4.42 11.00
N GLY A 145 7.14 -3.21 10.54
CA GLY A 145 7.11 -2.01 11.36
C GLY A 145 8.50 -1.46 11.68
N ALA A 146 9.52 -1.80 10.89
CA ALA A 146 10.77 -1.07 10.94
C ALA A 146 10.56 0.33 10.36
N ILE A 147 11.22 1.32 10.95
CA ILE A 147 11.10 2.73 10.57
C ILE A 147 12.50 3.27 10.31
N VAL A 148 12.68 3.90 9.15
CA VAL A 148 13.88 4.70 8.86
C VAL A 148 13.48 6.16 8.76
N LYS A 149 14.30 7.03 9.36
CA LYS A 149 14.21 8.48 9.27
C LYS A 149 15.54 9.02 8.78
N SER A 150 15.53 9.74 7.66
CA SER A 150 16.72 10.35 7.04
C SER A 150 16.49 11.81 6.69
#